data_AF-A0A2A5VTM1-F1
#
_entry.id   AF-A0A2A5VTM1-F1
#
_cell.length_a   1.000
_cell.length_b   1.000
_cell.length_c   1.000
_cell.angle_alpha   90.00
_cell.angle_beta   90.00
_cell.angle_gamma   90.00
#
_symmetry.space_group_name_H-M   'P 1'
#
loop_
_entity.id
_entity.type
_entity.pdbx_description
1 polymer ?
#
loop_
_entity_poly.entity_id
_entity_poly.type
_entity_poly.pdbx_seq_one_letter_code
_entity_poly.pdbx_strand_id
1 'polypeptide(L)'
;MEGRALRALRPEPDARFHRSFDVDIEGDVLEWSDAKANLDLTKPLAEQGLDSNSSCELALALARWCSFGEWSCWDARLFLYIEPLLGRNLSVEEFLQQQVWSEFSESLSSIDRISYSESVVLDWMTRRQSLGETMEPSEDPRILPTMESHRSASKLLFDFVYRARSEGLPILIGREFLEPELWNLDSQSLGEVVGVAA
;
A
#
# COMPACT_ATOMS: atom_id res chain seq x y z
N MET A 1 -20.39 -13.61 10.73
CA MET A 1 -20.77 -12.41 9.94
C MET A 1 -22.20 -12.46 9.40
N GLU A 2 -23.02 -13.43 9.81
CA GLU A 2 -24.33 -13.73 9.19
C GLU A 2 -25.41 -12.63 9.26
N GLY A 3 -25.23 -11.59 10.09
CA GLY A 3 -26.13 -10.44 10.17
C GLY A 3 -25.70 -9.20 9.38
N ARG A 4 -24.57 -9.24 8.65
CA ARG A 4 -23.93 -8.08 7.97
C ARG A 4 -23.60 -6.89 8.88
N ALA A 5 -23.70 -7.05 10.20
CA ALA A 5 -23.54 -5.98 11.18
C ALA A 5 -22.10 -5.41 11.21
N LEU A 6 -21.08 -6.21 10.85
CA LEU A 6 -19.69 -5.75 10.82
C LEU A 6 -19.41 -4.76 9.68
N ARG A 7 -20.23 -4.74 8.62
CA ARG A 7 -20.04 -3.79 7.51
C ARG A 7 -20.17 -2.34 7.97
N ALA A 8 -21.03 -2.09 8.95
CA ALA A 8 -21.18 -0.77 9.57
C ALA A 8 -19.97 -0.33 10.41
N LEU A 9 -19.04 -1.25 10.71
CA LEU A 9 -17.80 -0.96 11.45
C LEU A 9 -16.61 -0.66 10.52
N ARG A 10 -16.74 -0.92 9.22
CA ARG A 10 -15.70 -0.56 8.26
C ARG A 10 -15.59 0.96 8.16
N PRO A 11 -14.38 1.53 8.04
CA PRO A 11 -14.23 2.94 7.75
C PRO A 11 -14.90 3.31 6.43
N GLU A 12 -15.38 4.54 6.34
CA GLU A 12 -15.93 5.11 5.10
C GLU A 12 -14.84 5.12 4.01
N PRO A 13 -15.15 4.62 2.80
CA PRO A 13 -14.18 4.55 1.73
C PRO A 13 -13.85 5.94 1.20
N ASP A 14 -12.60 6.16 0.83
CA ASP A 14 -12.21 7.33 0.04
C ASP A 14 -12.40 7.04 -1.44
N ALA A 15 -13.27 7.79 -2.12
CA ALA A 15 -13.58 7.58 -3.53
C ALA A 15 -12.36 7.77 -4.48
N ARG A 16 -11.26 8.35 -3.98
CA ARG A 16 -10.01 8.51 -4.76
C ARG A 16 -9.17 7.24 -4.81
N PHE A 17 -9.34 6.33 -3.85
CA PHE A 17 -8.50 5.16 -3.68
C PHE A 17 -9.27 3.89 -4.01
N HIS A 18 -8.55 2.86 -4.45
CA HIS A 18 -9.13 1.55 -4.56
C HIS A 18 -9.43 1.02 -3.14
N ARG A 19 -10.39 0.11 -3.01
CA ARG A 19 -10.62 -0.66 -1.79
C ARG A 19 -11.36 -1.94 -2.19
N SER A 20 -10.93 -3.08 -1.67
CA SER A 20 -11.62 -4.34 -1.95
C SER A 20 -13.06 -4.31 -1.42
N PHE A 21 -13.96 -4.96 -2.15
CA PHE A 21 -15.38 -4.97 -1.81
C PHE A 21 -15.62 -5.60 -0.45
N ASP A 22 -16.62 -5.09 0.27
CA ASP A 22 -16.97 -5.60 1.60
C ASP A 22 -17.28 -7.09 1.57
N VAL A 23 -17.93 -7.57 0.52
CA VAL A 23 -18.32 -8.97 0.38
C VAL A 23 -17.12 -9.90 0.19
N ASP A 24 -16.06 -9.44 -0.48
CA ASP A 24 -14.88 -10.26 -0.77
C ASP A 24 -14.08 -10.48 0.52
N ILE A 25 -13.75 -9.41 1.24
CA ILE A 25 -12.99 -9.53 2.49
C ILE A 25 -13.83 -10.22 3.59
N GLU A 26 -15.16 -10.01 3.61
CA GLU A 26 -16.06 -10.76 4.50
C GLU A 26 -16.01 -12.25 4.18
N GLY A 27 -15.98 -12.61 2.90
CA GLY A 27 -15.78 -13.97 2.42
C GLY A 27 -14.45 -14.55 2.90
N ASP A 28 -13.35 -13.85 2.68
CA ASP A 28 -11.99 -14.29 3.07
C ASP A 28 -11.92 -14.58 4.58
N VAL A 29 -12.47 -13.69 5.42
CA VAL A 29 -12.48 -13.87 6.88
C VAL A 29 -13.36 -15.04 7.31
N LEU A 30 -14.51 -15.24 6.65
CA LEU A 30 -15.40 -16.38 6.93
C LEU A 30 -14.77 -17.70 6.50
N GLU A 31 -14.18 -17.76 5.31
CA GLU A 31 -13.48 -18.93 4.80
C GLU A 31 -12.32 -19.31 5.72
N TRP A 32 -11.53 -18.33 6.15
CA TRP A 32 -10.48 -18.54 7.14
C TRP A 32 -11.05 -19.11 8.45
N SER A 33 -12.15 -18.52 8.96
CA SER A 33 -12.77 -18.97 10.22
C SER A 33 -13.31 -20.40 10.11
N ASP A 34 -13.95 -20.75 8.99
CA ASP A 34 -14.52 -22.08 8.76
C ASP A 34 -13.42 -23.14 8.60
N ALA A 35 -12.28 -22.77 8.03
CA ALA A 35 -11.11 -23.64 7.91
C ALA A 35 -10.45 -23.94 9.26
N LYS A 36 -10.64 -23.09 10.29
CA LYS A 36 -10.06 -23.27 11.63
C LYS A 36 -11.10 -23.78 12.62
N ALA A 37 -11.11 -25.09 12.85
CA ALA A 37 -11.97 -25.69 13.87
C ALA A 37 -11.47 -25.37 15.31
N ASN A 38 -12.41 -25.25 16.25
CA ASN A 38 -12.16 -25.13 17.69
C ASN A 38 -11.44 -23.85 18.17
N LEU A 39 -11.60 -22.73 17.47
CA LEU A 39 -11.15 -21.43 17.99
C LEU A 39 -11.85 -21.10 19.31
N ASP A 40 -11.06 -20.76 20.33
CA ASP A 40 -11.56 -20.25 21.61
C ASP A 40 -11.67 -18.73 21.53
N LEU A 41 -12.87 -18.24 21.17
CA LEU A 41 -13.13 -16.80 20.99
C LEU A 41 -12.93 -15.96 22.26
N THR A 42 -12.68 -16.57 23.42
CA THR A 42 -12.35 -15.87 24.66
C THR A 42 -10.86 -15.55 24.81
N LYS A 43 -10.01 -16.11 23.93
CA LYS A 43 -8.57 -15.94 23.96
C LYS A 43 -8.05 -15.10 22.77
N PRO A 44 -6.90 -14.42 22.94
CA PRO A 44 -6.20 -13.76 21.84
C PRO A 44 -5.83 -14.74 20.71
N LEU A 45 -5.62 -14.22 19.50
CA LEU A 45 -5.21 -15.03 18.34
C LEU A 45 -3.89 -15.79 18.58
N ALA A 46 -2.93 -15.17 19.27
CA ALA A 46 -1.65 -15.76 19.63
C ALA A 46 -1.77 -17.01 20.53
N GLU A 47 -2.89 -17.16 21.26
CA GLU A 47 -3.12 -18.28 22.17
C GLU A 47 -3.98 -19.40 21.55
N GLN A 48 -4.32 -19.28 20.27
CA GLN A 48 -5.16 -20.26 19.56
C GLN A 48 -4.37 -21.50 19.10
N GLY A 49 -3.05 -21.51 19.24
CA GLY A 49 -2.19 -22.60 18.74
C GLY A 49 -2.16 -22.72 17.22
N LEU A 50 -2.41 -21.60 16.52
CA LEU A 50 -2.34 -21.50 15.07
C LEU A 50 -0.89 -21.36 14.63
N ASP A 51 -0.58 -21.80 13.41
CA ASP A 51 0.69 -21.45 12.77
C ASP A 51 0.76 -19.94 12.45
N SER A 52 1.99 -19.43 12.32
CA SER A 52 2.27 -18.02 12.07
C SER A 52 1.59 -17.52 10.81
N ASN A 53 1.68 -18.27 9.71
CA ASN A 53 1.09 -17.90 8.43
C ASN A 53 -0.42 -17.74 8.55
N SER A 54 -1.11 -18.72 9.12
CA SER A 54 -2.56 -18.66 9.35
C SER A 54 -2.98 -17.46 10.20
N SER A 55 -2.19 -17.11 11.22
CA SER A 55 -2.47 -15.94 12.06
C SER A 55 -2.30 -14.63 11.27
N CYS A 56 -1.26 -14.56 10.44
CA CYS A 56 -0.97 -13.41 9.59
C CYS A 56 -1.97 -13.26 8.42
N GLU A 57 -2.51 -14.35 7.87
CA GLU A 57 -3.58 -14.32 6.87
C GLU A 57 -4.81 -13.60 7.41
N LEU A 58 -5.27 -13.97 8.61
CA LEU A 58 -6.39 -13.28 9.26
C LEU A 58 -6.04 -11.82 9.55
N ALA A 59 -4.84 -11.56 10.08
CA ALA A 59 -4.42 -10.19 10.38
C ALA A 59 -4.40 -9.30 9.14
N LEU A 60 -3.92 -9.81 8.01
CA LEU A 60 -3.91 -9.10 6.73
C LEU A 60 -5.33 -8.84 6.23
N ALA A 61 -6.22 -9.84 6.29
CA ALA A 61 -7.63 -9.68 5.92
C ALA A 61 -8.32 -8.63 6.79
N LEU A 62 -8.08 -8.64 8.11
CA LEU A 62 -8.61 -7.64 9.04
C LEU A 62 -8.00 -6.25 8.84
N ALA A 63 -6.72 -6.16 8.51
CA ALA A 63 -6.09 -4.88 8.18
C ALA A 63 -6.72 -4.26 6.91
N ARG A 64 -6.98 -5.07 5.88
CA ARG A 64 -7.73 -4.66 4.69
C ARG A 64 -9.18 -4.30 5.02
N TRP A 65 -9.82 -5.03 5.93
CA TRP A 65 -11.16 -4.69 6.43
C TRP A 65 -11.18 -3.30 7.07
N CYS A 66 -10.20 -3.01 7.91
CA CYS A 66 -10.03 -1.74 8.62
C CYS A 66 -9.44 -0.60 7.79
N SER A 67 -9.19 -0.79 6.49
CA SER A 67 -8.65 0.25 5.62
C SER A 67 -9.74 1.14 5.01
N PHE A 68 -9.45 2.43 4.82
CA PHE A 68 -10.27 3.37 4.04
C PHE A 68 -10.00 3.28 2.53
N GLY A 69 -8.86 2.71 2.13
CA GLY A 69 -8.44 2.58 0.75
C GLY A 69 -6.97 2.17 0.61
N GLU A 70 -6.59 1.83 -0.61
CA GLU A 70 -5.24 1.46 -1.00
C GLU A 70 -4.78 2.30 -2.19
N TRP A 71 -3.49 2.60 -2.19
CA TRP A 71 -2.78 3.08 -3.35
C TRP A 71 -1.77 2.01 -3.76
N SER A 72 -1.75 1.65 -5.03
CA SER A 72 -0.86 0.60 -5.56
C SER A 72 -0.29 1.00 -6.91
N CYS A 73 0.89 0.47 -7.21
CA CYS A 73 1.52 0.60 -8.52
C CYS A 73 2.46 -0.59 -8.77
N TRP A 74 2.98 -0.68 -9.99
CA TRP A 74 4.04 -1.63 -10.32
C TRP A 74 5.35 -1.22 -9.63
N ASP A 75 6.11 -2.16 -9.09
CA ASP A 75 7.37 -1.92 -8.36
C ASP A 75 8.32 -0.96 -9.10
N ALA A 76 8.47 -1.14 -10.42
CA ALA A 76 9.34 -0.28 -11.24
C ALA A 76 8.91 1.21 -11.24
N ARG A 77 7.65 1.51 -10.94
CA ARG A 77 7.14 2.89 -10.84
C ARG A 77 7.47 3.53 -9.49
N LEU A 78 7.70 2.75 -8.43
CA LEU A 78 8.08 3.30 -7.12
C LEU A 78 9.38 4.10 -7.20
N PHE A 79 10.35 3.63 -7.99
CA PHE A 79 11.58 4.38 -8.26
C PHE A 79 11.29 5.78 -8.81
N LEU A 80 10.38 5.88 -9.79
CA LEU A 80 9.99 7.16 -10.39
C LEU A 80 9.22 8.07 -9.43
N TYR A 81 8.50 7.49 -8.47
CA TYR A 81 7.59 8.25 -7.62
C TYR A 81 8.24 8.72 -6.31
N ILE A 82 9.26 8.02 -5.83
CA ILE A 82 9.86 8.26 -4.52
C ILE A 82 11.29 8.81 -4.65
N GLU A 83 12.13 8.25 -5.51
CA GLU A 83 13.54 8.65 -5.63
C GLU A 83 13.74 10.13 -5.98
N PRO A 84 12.94 10.76 -6.87
CA PRO A 84 13.14 12.18 -7.21
C PRO A 84 13.01 13.10 -6.01
N LEU A 85 12.19 12.72 -5.03
CA LEU A 85 11.97 13.51 -3.83
C LEU A 85 12.99 13.19 -2.73
N LEU A 86 13.43 11.92 -2.62
CA LEU A 86 14.45 11.53 -1.65
C LEU A 86 15.89 11.82 -2.10
N GLY A 87 16.11 12.06 -3.39
CA GLY A 87 17.43 12.38 -3.95
C GLY A 87 18.45 11.25 -3.87
N ARG A 88 17.99 10.00 -3.70
CA ARG A 88 18.84 8.80 -3.64
C ARG A 88 18.19 7.63 -4.37
N ASN A 89 19.02 6.72 -4.86
CA ASN A 89 18.55 5.46 -5.41
C ASN A 89 18.11 4.52 -4.29
N LEU A 90 17.04 3.79 -4.54
CA LEU A 90 16.50 2.79 -3.64
C LEU A 90 16.64 1.40 -4.27
N SER A 91 16.63 0.38 -3.42
CA SER A 91 16.37 -1.01 -3.79
C SER A 91 14.88 -1.32 -3.68
N VAL A 92 14.48 -2.42 -4.31
CA VAL A 92 13.09 -2.88 -4.26
C VAL A 92 12.68 -3.15 -2.79
N GLU A 93 13.55 -3.82 -2.03
CA GLU A 93 13.37 -4.20 -0.62
C GLU A 93 13.19 -2.99 0.30
N GLU A 94 13.87 -1.87 0.03
CA GLU A 94 13.74 -0.65 0.82
C GLU A 94 12.31 -0.08 0.79
N PHE A 95 11.53 -0.29 -0.28
CA PHE A 95 10.13 0.15 -0.32
C PHE A 95 9.22 -0.57 0.67
N LEU A 96 9.66 -1.69 1.26
CA LEU A 96 8.91 -2.37 2.33
C LEU A 96 9.18 -1.77 3.72
N GLN A 97 10.16 -0.86 3.84
CA GLN A 97 10.58 -0.32 5.12
C GLN A 97 9.84 0.98 5.45
N GLN A 98 9.23 1.04 6.63
CA GLN A 98 8.54 2.24 7.13
C GLN A 98 9.42 3.50 7.12
N GLN A 99 10.73 3.33 7.29
CA GLN A 99 11.68 4.43 7.27
C GLN A 99 11.65 5.21 5.95
N VAL A 100 11.56 4.51 4.81
CA VAL A 100 11.48 5.14 3.48
C VAL A 100 10.19 5.95 3.34
N TRP A 101 9.07 5.40 3.80
CA TRP A 101 7.77 6.09 3.76
C TRP A 101 7.71 7.28 4.72
N SER A 102 8.41 7.20 5.86
CA SER A 102 8.53 8.30 6.82
C SER A 102 9.35 9.45 6.24
N GLU A 103 10.51 9.16 5.65
CA GLU A 103 11.36 10.14 4.94
C GLU A 103 10.61 10.80 3.77
N PHE A 104 9.89 9.98 3.00
CA PHE A 104 9.11 10.44 1.86
C PHE A 104 7.95 11.34 2.30
N SER A 105 7.22 10.95 3.35
CA SER A 105 6.15 11.73 3.95
C SER A 105 6.65 13.06 4.53
N GLU A 106 7.82 13.08 5.16
CA GLU A 106 8.48 14.29 5.63
C GLU A 106 8.81 15.23 4.47
N SER A 107 9.48 14.71 3.45
CA SER A 107 9.84 15.48 2.25
C SER A 107 8.60 16.04 1.55
N LEU A 108 7.53 15.24 1.45
CA LEU A 108 6.25 15.65 0.86
C LEU A 108 5.60 16.84 1.57
N SER A 109 5.79 17.02 2.87
CA SER A 109 5.18 18.17 3.57
C SER A 109 5.74 19.53 3.21
N SER A 110 6.90 19.57 2.55
CA SER A 110 7.54 20.80 2.12
C SER A 110 7.23 21.19 0.66
N ILE A 111 6.48 20.35 -0.05
CA ILE A 111 6.17 20.52 -1.48
C ILE A 111 4.67 20.42 -1.71
N ASP A 112 4.14 21.20 -2.66
CA ASP A 112 2.74 21.07 -3.05
C ASP A 112 2.51 19.91 -4.03
N ARG A 113 1.25 19.48 -4.10
CA ARG A 113 0.80 18.36 -4.93
C ARG A 113 1.17 18.49 -6.40
N ILE A 114 1.12 19.70 -6.97
CA ILE A 114 1.41 19.93 -8.39
C ILE A 114 2.92 19.80 -8.59
N SER A 115 3.72 20.52 -7.81
CA SER A 115 5.18 20.49 -7.90
C SER A 115 5.75 19.07 -7.75
N TYR A 116 5.22 18.28 -6.80
CA TYR A 116 5.61 16.87 -6.66
C TYR A 116 5.25 16.03 -7.90
N SER A 117 4.02 16.17 -8.42
CA SER A 117 3.61 15.39 -9.59
C SER A 117 4.40 15.74 -10.85
N GLU A 118 4.82 17.00 -11.02
CA GLU A 118 5.65 17.42 -12.14
C GLU A 118 7.11 16.95 -11.97
N SER A 119 7.66 16.91 -10.76
CA SER A 119 9.03 16.39 -10.55
C SER A 119 9.14 14.92 -10.96
N VAL A 120 8.12 14.12 -10.65
CA VAL A 120 7.99 12.72 -11.12
C VAL A 120 7.97 12.63 -12.65
N VAL A 121 7.18 13.48 -13.31
CA VAL A 121 7.10 13.49 -14.78
C VAL A 121 8.43 13.88 -15.40
N LEU A 122 9.10 14.91 -14.87
CA LEU A 122 10.41 15.36 -15.35
C LEU A 122 11.49 14.28 -15.17
N ASP A 123 11.50 13.57 -14.04
CA ASP A 123 12.42 12.46 -13.82
C ASP A 123 12.17 11.31 -14.81
N TRP A 124 10.90 10.92 -15.02
CA TRP A 124 10.54 9.92 -16.03
C TRP A 124 11.00 10.31 -17.44
N MET A 125 10.77 11.56 -17.85
CA MET A 125 11.24 12.07 -19.15
C MET A 125 12.77 12.01 -19.27
N THR A 126 13.47 12.39 -18.20
CA THR A 126 14.94 12.37 -18.14
C THR A 126 15.49 10.95 -18.26
N ARG A 127 14.94 10.00 -17.50
CA ARG A 127 15.34 8.58 -17.59
C ARG A 127 15.06 8.02 -18.97
N ARG A 128 13.91 8.32 -19.56
CA ARG A 128 13.57 7.91 -20.93
C ARG A 128 14.56 8.43 -21.95
N GLN A 129 14.88 9.73 -21.93
CA GLN A 129 15.90 10.31 -22.81
C GLN A 129 17.28 9.68 -22.60
N SER A 130 17.66 9.36 -21.35
CA SER A 130 18.94 8.72 -21.05
C SER A 130 19.07 7.31 -21.64
N LEU A 131 17.95 6.64 -21.89
CA LEU A 131 17.89 5.34 -22.58
C LEU A 131 17.93 5.48 -24.11
N GLY A 132 18.00 6.70 -24.64
CA GLY A 132 17.98 6.96 -26.08
C GLY A 132 16.58 6.87 -26.71
N GLU A 133 15.52 6.86 -25.89
CA GLU A 133 14.14 6.78 -26.34
C GLU A 133 13.61 8.14 -26.82
N THR A 134 12.70 8.12 -27.79
CA THR A 134 12.08 9.33 -28.34
C THR A 134 11.17 10.04 -27.33
N MET A 135 11.17 11.37 -27.41
CA MET A 135 10.23 12.25 -26.71
C MET A 135 9.17 12.84 -27.63
N GLU A 136 9.23 12.54 -28.93
CA GLU A 136 8.30 13.06 -29.92
C GLU A 136 6.99 12.26 -29.91
N PRO A 137 5.84 12.85 -29.56
CA PRO A 137 4.55 12.14 -29.57
C PRO A 137 4.14 11.64 -30.95
N SER A 138 4.73 12.22 -32.01
CA SER A 138 4.53 11.77 -33.39
C SER A 138 5.24 10.45 -33.69
N GLU A 139 6.32 10.15 -32.97
CA GLU A 139 7.12 8.92 -33.10
C GLU A 139 6.65 7.84 -32.11
N ASP A 140 6.20 8.24 -30.91
CA ASP A 140 5.54 7.35 -29.96
C ASP A 140 4.23 7.96 -29.40
N PRO A 141 3.07 7.51 -29.88
CA PRO A 141 1.77 8.04 -29.45
C PRO A 141 1.43 7.71 -27.98
N ARG A 142 2.19 6.81 -27.32
CA ARG A 142 1.97 6.45 -25.91
C ARG A 142 2.62 7.42 -24.93
N ILE A 143 3.47 8.34 -25.38
CA ILE A 143 4.17 9.29 -24.50
C ILE A 143 3.19 10.11 -23.66
N LEU A 144 2.20 10.74 -24.30
CA LEU A 144 1.24 11.60 -23.60
C LEU A 144 0.33 10.82 -22.63
N PRO A 145 -0.27 9.67 -23.02
CA PRO A 145 -0.99 8.82 -22.07
C PRO A 145 -0.13 8.32 -20.90
N THR A 146 1.13 7.97 -21.15
CA THR A 146 2.04 7.47 -20.11
C THR A 146 2.41 8.58 -19.13
N MET A 147 2.73 9.77 -19.64
CA MET A 147 2.97 10.97 -18.84
C MET A 147 1.77 11.28 -17.93
N GLU A 148 0.55 11.24 -18.48
CA GLU A 148 -0.65 11.51 -17.69
C GLU A 148 -0.92 10.40 -16.66
N SER A 149 -0.57 9.14 -16.96
CA SER A 149 -0.61 8.05 -15.98
C SER A 149 0.35 8.28 -14.83
N HIS A 150 1.59 8.71 -15.09
CA HIS A 150 2.55 9.05 -14.02
C HIS A 150 2.07 10.23 -13.19
N ARG A 151 1.58 11.29 -13.83
CA ARG A 151 1.04 12.48 -13.15
C ARG A 151 -0.18 12.14 -12.28
N SER A 152 -1.11 11.35 -12.79
CA SER A 152 -2.31 10.95 -12.05
C SER A 152 -1.96 10.05 -10.86
N ALA A 153 -1.09 9.05 -11.06
CA ALA A 153 -0.68 8.13 -10.01
C ALA A 153 0.11 8.84 -8.88
N SER A 154 1.03 9.75 -9.22
CA SER A 154 1.77 10.52 -8.22
C SER A 154 0.87 11.49 -7.46
N LYS A 155 -0.09 12.15 -8.12
CA LYS A 155 -1.09 12.97 -7.40
C LYS A 155 -1.90 12.17 -6.39
N LEU A 156 -2.30 10.95 -6.73
CA LEU A 156 -2.99 10.06 -5.80
C LEU A 156 -2.07 9.61 -4.66
N LEU A 157 -0.80 9.31 -4.94
CA LEU A 157 0.18 8.98 -3.91
C LEU A 157 0.37 10.12 -2.91
N PHE A 158 0.48 11.36 -3.41
CA PHE A 158 0.52 12.56 -2.57
C PHE A 158 -0.70 12.63 -1.66
N ASP A 159 -1.90 12.50 -2.24
CA ASP A 159 -3.16 12.58 -1.52
C ASP A 159 -3.27 11.48 -0.44
N PHE A 160 -2.76 10.27 -0.72
CA PHE A 160 -2.75 9.13 0.18
C PHE A 160 -1.82 9.36 1.38
N VAL A 161 -0.56 9.69 1.13
CA VAL A 161 0.46 9.90 2.17
C VAL A 161 0.14 11.14 3.00
N TYR A 162 -0.33 12.22 2.36
CA TYR A 162 -0.77 13.42 3.07
C TYR A 162 -1.91 13.11 4.04
N ARG A 163 -2.93 12.37 3.59
CA ARG A 163 -4.06 11.98 4.43
C ARG A 163 -3.59 11.14 5.61
N ALA A 164 -2.85 10.06 5.35
CA ALA A 164 -2.33 9.16 6.37
C ALA A 164 -1.54 9.94 7.45
N ARG A 165 -0.66 10.85 7.03
CA ARG A 165 0.10 11.71 7.95
C ARG A 165 -0.81 12.66 8.74
N SER A 166 -1.74 13.34 8.06
CA SER A 166 -2.58 14.37 8.69
C SER A 166 -3.56 13.81 9.73
N GLU A 167 -4.03 12.58 9.51
CA GLU A 167 -4.97 11.87 10.38
C GLU A 167 -4.24 10.94 11.37
N GLY A 168 -2.91 10.80 11.28
CA GLY A 168 -2.12 9.91 12.12
C GLY A 168 -2.46 8.43 11.92
N LEU A 169 -2.81 8.05 10.69
CA LEU A 169 -3.22 6.69 10.35
C LEU A 169 -2.00 5.80 10.11
N PRO A 170 -2.02 4.55 10.62
CA PRO A 170 -1.00 3.57 10.30
C PRO A 170 -1.08 3.19 8.82
N ILE A 171 0.06 2.86 8.22
CA ILE A 171 0.15 2.41 6.83
C ILE A 171 0.52 0.93 6.80
N LEU A 172 -0.27 0.15 6.06
CA LEU A 172 0.07 -1.23 5.72
C LEU A 172 0.85 -1.24 4.40
N ILE A 173 2.08 -1.74 4.43
CA ILE A 173 3.01 -1.79 3.30
C ILE A 173 3.26 -3.25 2.93
N GLY A 174 3.12 -3.58 1.66
CA GLY A 174 3.41 -4.92 1.15
C GLY A 174 3.39 -4.99 -0.37
N ARG A 175 3.40 -6.21 -0.90
CA ARG A 175 3.32 -6.51 -2.33
C ARG A 175 2.38 -7.68 -2.57
N GLU A 176 1.83 -7.77 -3.76
CA GLU A 176 0.80 -8.77 -4.10
C GLU A 176 1.24 -10.23 -3.82
N PHE A 177 2.50 -10.56 -4.11
CA PHE A 177 3.05 -11.91 -3.89
C PHE A 177 3.86 -12.05 -2.59
N LEU A 178 3.72 -11.10 -1.67
CA LEU A 178 4.42 -11.12 -0.41
C LEU A 178 3.64 -12.01 0.58
N GLU A 179 4.35 -12.96 1.20
CA GLU A 179 3.79 -13.79 2.27
C GLU A 179 3.16 -12.91 3.37
N PRO A 180 2.01 -13.27 3.94
CA PRO A 180 1.28 -12.42 4.91
C PRO A 180 2.15 -11.91 6.06
N GLU A 181 3.06 -12.76 6.56
CA GLU A 181 3.97 -12.47 7.66
C GLU A 181 4.93 -11.30 7.38
N LEU A 182 5.24 -11.06 6.10
CA LEU A 182 6.22 -10.08 5.64
C LEU A 182 5.59 -8.71 5.31
N TRP A 183 4.26 -8.60 5.35
CA TRP A 183 3.59 -7.30 5.28
C TRP A 183 3.92 -6.49 6.53
N ASN A 184 4.16 -5.18 6.36
CA ASN A 184 4.54 -4.30 7.46
C ASN A 184 3.40 -3.35 7.79
N LEU A 185 2.93 -3.37 9.02
CA LEU A 185 2.05 -2.34 9.58
C LEU A 185 2.94 -1.33 10.31
N ASP A 186 3.12 -0.17 9.70
CA ASP A 186 4.18 0.77 10.05
C ASP A 186 5.53 0.04 10.18
N SER A 187 6.20 0.15 11.33
CA SER A 187 7.54 -0.41 11.56
C SER A 187 7.55 -1.86 12.02
N GLN A 188 6.41 -2.54 12.07
CA GLN A 188 6.30 -3.93 12.53
C GLN A 188 5.77 -4.82 11.42
N SER A 189 6.40 -5.97 11.23
CA SER A 189 5.85 -7.03 10.40
C SER A 189 4.55 -7.57 11.01
N LEU A 190 3.63 -8.10 10.19
CA LEU A 190 2.40 -8.68 10.72
C LEU A 190 2.69 -9.82 11.69
N GLY A 191 3.73 -10.63 11.45
CA GLY A 191 4.17 -11.68 12.38
C GLY A 191 4.48 -11.14 13.79
N GLU A 192 5.14 -9.98 13.87
CA GLU A 192 5.41 -9.30 15.14
C GLU A 192 4.13 -8.74 15.77
N VAL A 193 3.25 -8.13 14.98
CA VAL A 193 1.97 -7.56 15.44
C VAL A 193 1.07 -8.62 16.08
N VAL A 194 0.97 -9.81 15.45
CA VAL A 194 0.17 -10.92 15.99
C VAL A 194 0.91 -11.76 17.04
N GLY A 195 2.17 -11.45 17.35
CA GLY A 195 2.95 -12.13 18.38
C GLY A 195 3.35 -13.56 18.03
N VAL A 196 3.51 -13.85 16.74
CA VAL A 196 3.93 -15.16 16.20
C VAL A 196 5.24 -15.09 15.41
N ALA A 197 5.96 -13.96 15.49
CA ALA A 197 7.31 -13.85 14.95
C ALA A 197 8.24 -14.93 15.55
N ALA A 198 9.01 -15.59 14.68
CA ALA A 198 9.92 -16.68 15.00
C ALA A 198 11.08 -16.27 15.92
#